data_AF-A0AAV3W2B6-F1
#
_entry.id   AF-A0AAV3W2B6-F1
#
_cell.length_a   1.000
_cell.length_b   1.000
_cell.length_c   1.000
_cell.angle_alpha   90.00
_cell.angle_beta   90.00
_cell.angle_gamma   90.00
#
_symmetry.space_group_name_H-M   'P 1'
#
loop_
_entity.id
_entity.type
_entity.pdbx_description
1 polymer ?
#
loop_
_entity_poly.entity_id
_entity_poly.type
_entity_poly.pdbx_seq_one_letter_code
_entity_poly.pdbx_strand_id
1 'polypeptide(L)' 'MNQNDPIIEVVNKKLIRNSNFEFIAELKDLTLSDIDYIEKFSNIKNIKSKFTYQIVDNIYIKITFQYNNEV' A
#
# COMPACT_ATOMS: atom_id res chain seq x y z
N MET A 1 2.29 -8.27 17.66
CA MET A 1 3.31 -7.75 16.72
C MET A 1 2.99 -8.31 15.35
N ASN A 2 2.51 -7.46 14.44
CA ASN A 2 2.23 -7.88 13.05
C ASN A 2 3.58 -8.12 12.35
N GLN A 3 3.74 -9.29 11.73
CA GLN A 3 4.96 -9.66 11.00
C GLN A 3 5.22 -8.77 9.75
N ASN A 4 4.28 -7.91 9.39
CA ASN A 4 4.30 -7.07 8.18
C ASN A 4 4.90 -5.66 8.41
N ASP A 5 5.51 -5.42 9.58
CA ASP A 5 6.15 -4.16 9.99
C ASP A 5 7.04 -3.51 8.89
N PRO A 6 7.90 -4.28 8.19
CA PRO A 6 8.78 -3.69 7.17
C PRO A 6 8.04 -3.15 5.95
N ILE A 7 6.96 -3.82 5.51
CA ILE A 7 6.17 -3.39 4.34
C ILE A 7 5.36 -2.16 4.71
N ILE A 8 4.76 -2.15 5.91
CA ILE A 8 4.02 -1.00 6.44
C ILE A 8 4.94 0.22 6.53
N GLU A 9 6.17 0.06 7.02
CA GLU A 9 7.15 1.16 7.10
C GLU A 9 7.49 1.71 5.71
N VAL A 10 7.77 0.84 4.73
CA VAL A 10 8.10 1.26 3.36
C VAL A 10 6.92 2.00 2.73
N VAL A 11 5.70 1.47 2.86
CA VAL A 11 4.49 2.10 2.32
C VAL A 11 4.26 3.46 2.99
N ASN A 12 4.30 3.54 4.33
CA ASN A 12 4.14 4.81 5.05
C ASN A 12 5.19 5.84 4.63
N LYS A 13 6.46 5.45 4.53
CA LYS A 13 7.54 6.35 4.11
C LYS A 13 7.35 6.89 2.69
N LYS A 14 6.82 6.08 1.79
CA LYS A 14 6.52 6.49 0.40
C LYS A 14 5.26 7.35 0.31
N LEU A 15 4.26 7.09 1.15
CA LEU A 15 3.05 7.88 1.27
C LEU A 15 3.30 9.25 1.89
N ILE A 16 4.15 9.36 2.90
CA ILE A 16 4.61 10.65 3.46
C ILE A 16 5.19 11.55 2.36
N ARG A 17 5.85 10.96 1.36
CA ARG A 17 6.44 11.68 0.24
C ARG A 17 5.43 12.07 -0.85
N ASN A 18 4.15 11.73 -0.70
CA ASN A 18 3.09 12.00 -1.68
C ASN A 18 3.52 11.60 -3.11
N SER A 19 4.18 10.46 -3.22
CA SER A 19 4.82 10.00 -4.47
C SER A 19 4.17 8.72 -4.97
N ASN A 20 4.13 8.54 -6.28
CA ASN A 20 3.77 7.26 -6.88
C ASN A 20 4.78 6.19 -6.49
N PHE A 21 4.31 4.98 -6.19
CA PHE A 21 5.20 3.86 -5.95
C PHE A 21 4.56 2.54 -6.36
N GLU A 22 5.41 1.55 -6.59
CA GLU A 22 5.03 0.18 -6.87
C GLU A 22 5.89 -0.74 -6.00
N PHE A 23 5.28 -1.81 -5.49
CA PHE A 23 6.00 -2.88 -4.84
C PHE A 23 5.31 -4.23 -5.08
N ILE A 24 6.07 -5.31 -4.92
CA ILE A 24 5.58 -6.70 -4.99
C ILE A 24 5.65 -7.27 -3.58
N ALA A 25 4.57 -7.89 -3.14
CA ALA A 25 4.47 -8.59 -1.86
C ALA A 25 3.96 -10.01 -2.07
N GLU A 26 4.25 -10.92 -1.15
CA GLU A 26 3.54 -12.20 -1.14
C GLU A 26 2.10 -11.99 -0.64
N LEU A 27 1.16 -12.82 -1.09
CA LEU A 27 -0.25 -12.78 -0.67
C LEU A 27 -0.41 -12.96 0.85
N LYS A 28 0.55 -13.62 1.51
CA LYS A 28 0.57 -13.79 2.97
C LYS A 28 1.05 -12.54 3.72
N ASP A 29 1.80 -11.67 3.05
CA ASP A 29 2.51 -10.54 3.67
C ASP A 29 1.67 -9.26 3.69
N LEU A 30 0.51 -9.23 3.03
CA LEU A 30 -0.34 -8.05 3.00
C LEU A 30 -1.81 -8.42 3.19
N THR A 31 -2.34 -8.09 4.36
CA THR A 31 -3.75 -8.32 4.68
C THR A 31 -4.58 -7.08 4.37
N LEU A 32 -5.90 -7.26 4.17
CA LEU A 32 -6.84 -6.15 4.08
C LEU A 32 -6.80 -5.25 5.32
N SER A 33 -6.49 -5.82 6.49
CA SER A 33 -6.32 -5.08 7.74
C SER A 33 -5.10 -4.16 7.72
N ASP A 34 -4.01 -4.55 7.05
CA ASP A 34 -2.81 -3.70 6.92
C ASP A 34 -3.10 -2.49 6.03
N ILE A 35 -3.90 -2.67 4.96
CA ILE A 35 -4.37 -1.57 4.11
C ILE A 35 -5.30 -0.62 4.90
N ASP A 36 -6.18 -1.18 5.74
CA ASP A 36 -7.07 -0.42 6.62
C ASP A 36 -6.28 0.43 7.63
N TYR A 37 -5.18 -0.12 8.15
CA TYR A 37 -4.24 0.59 9.01
C TYR A 37 -3.59 1.76 8.26
N ILE A 38 -3.06 1.53 7.06
CA ILE A 38 -2.44 2.57 6.23
C ILE A 38 -3.39 3.75 5.97
N GLU A 39 -4.69 3.49 5.75
CA GLU A 39 -5.68 4.55 5.57
C GLU A 39 -5.86 5.46 6.79
N LYS A 40 -5.79 4.91 8.01
CA LYS A 40 -5.97 5.68 9.24
C LYS A 40 -4.82 6.66 9.52
N PHE A 41 -3.61 6.33 9.09
CA PHE A 41 -2.41 7.14 9.35
C PHE A 41 -2.02 8.03 8.17
N SER A 42 -2.67 7.86 7.02
CA SER A 42 -2.42 8.67 5.83
C SER A 42 -3.22 9.97 5.87
N ASN A 43 -2.58 11.08 5.46
CA ASN A 43 -3.28 12.35 5.21
C ASN A 43 -4.01 12.37 3.86
N ILE A 44 -3.94 11.28 3.09
CA ILE A 44 -4.52 11.18 1.75
C ILE A 44 -5.94 10.61 1.89
N LYS A 45 -6.93 11.45 1.62
CA LYS A 45 -8.35 11.04 1.65
C LYS A 45 -8.60 9.92 0.64
N ASN A 46 -9.35 8.90 1.06
CA ASN A 46 -9.70 7.72 0.26
C ASN A 46 -8.47 7.00 -0.33
N ILE A 47 -7.39 6.85 0.45
CA ILE A 47 -6.13 6.26 -0.06
C ILE A 47 -6.35 4.88 -0.69
N LYS A 48 -7.31 4.09 -0.18
CA LYS A 48 -7.63 2.76 -0.69
C LYS A 48 -7.99 2.76 -2.16
N SER A 49 -8.73 3.77 -2.63
CA SER A 49 -9.11 3.85 -4.05
C SER A 49 -7.96 4.25 -4.97
N LYS A 50 -6.84 4.71 -4.39
CA LYS A 50 -5.61 5.05 -5.12
C LYS A 50 -4.62 3.88 -5.22
N PHE A 51 -4.93 2.75 -4.58
CA PHE A 51 -4.19 1.50 -4.74
C PHE A 51 -4.79 0.64 -5.84
N THR A 52 -3.94 0.13 -6.72
CA THR A 52 -4.27 -0.89 -7.71
C THR A 52 -3.57 -2.18 -7.34
N TYR A 53 -4.30 -3.28 -7.43
CA TYR A 53 -3.82 -4.62 -7.08
C TYR A 53 -3.79 -5.49 -8.33
N GLN A 54 -2.65 -6.09 -8.62
CA GLN A 54 -2.48 -7.02 -9.73
C GLN A 54 -1.88 -8.33 -9.20
N ILE A 55 -2.58 -9.43 -9.40
CA ILE A 55 -2.02 -10.77 -9.12
C ILE A 55 -0.97 -11.04 -10.20
N VAL A 56 0.29 -11.23 -9.77
CA VAL A 56 1.41 -11.53 -10.67
C VAL A 56 1.50 -13.04 -10.90
N ASP A 57 1.31 -13.81 -9.83
CA ASP A 57 1.26 -15.28 -9.82
C ASP A 57 0.52 -15.76 -8.56
N ASN A 58 0.41 -17.08 -8.35
CA ASN A 58 -0.33 -17.74 -7.27
C ASN A 58 0.09 -17.33 -5.85
N ILE A 59 1.26 -16.68 -5.71
CA ILE A 59 1.90 -16.35 -4.43
C ILE A 59 2.13 -14.84 -4.31
N TYR A 60 2.17 -14.09 -5.42
CA TYR A 60 2.61 -12.70 -5.44
C TYR A 60 1.53 -11.74 -5.92
N ILE A 61 1.46 -10.60 -5.24
CA ILE A 61 0.62 -9.47 -5.62
C ILE A 61 1.50 -8.23 -5.84
N LYS A 62 1.28 -7.56 -6.97
CA LYS A 62 1.81 -6.24 -7.25
C LYS A 62 0.81 -5.20 -6.77
N ILE A 63 1.31 -4.23 -6.02
CA ILE A 63 0.52 -3.13 -5.48
C ILE A 63 1.11 -1.83 -6.01
N THR A 64 0.29 -1.07 -6.70
CA THR A 64 0.65 0.22 -7.26
C THR A 64 -0.15 1.31 -6.56
N PHE A 65 0.53 2.35 -6.11
CA PHE A 65 -0.09 3.56 -5.58
C PHE A 65 0.12 4.72 -6.55
N GLN A 66 -0.98 5.38 -6.92
CA GLN A 66 -0.94 6.59 -7.74
C GLN A 66 -1.43 7.81 -6.93
N TYR A 67 -0.49 8.69 -6.64
CA TYR A 67 -0.79 10.01 -6.10
C TYR A 67 -1.27 10.92 -7.23
N ASN A 68 -2.58 10.91 -7.47
CA ASN A 68 -3.21 11.92 -8.30
C ASN A 68 -3.38 13.20 -7.46
N ASN A 69 -2.66 14.26 -7.84
CA ASN A 69 -2.97 15.63 -7.43
C ASN A 69 -4.33 15.96 -8.05
N GLU A 70 -5.40 15.76 -7.30
CA GLU A 70 -6.66 16.42 -7.62
C GLU A 70 -6.44 17.91 -7.34
N VAL A 71 -6.28 18.69 -8.41
CA VAL A 71 -6.29 20.16 -8.40
C VAL A 71 -7.73 20.63 -8.26
#